data_AF-A0A834SKI0-F1
#
_entry.id   AF-A0A834SKI0-F1
#
_cell.length_a   1.000
_cell.length_b   1.000
_cell.length_c   1.000
_cell.angle_alpha   90.00
_cell.angle_beta   90.00
_cell.angle_gamma   90.00
#
_symmetry.space_group_name_H-M   'P 1'
#
loop_
_entity.id
_entity.type
_entity.pdbx_description
1 polymer ?
#
loop_
_entity_poly.entity_id
_entity_poly.type
_entity_poly.pdbx_seq_one_letter_code
_entity_poly.pdbx_strand_id
1 'polypeptide(L)'
;MIMNNPFLSFRFSLFLSLSLTASSSSALFFSKRSPSSPSTPTATPSDLFAVLASKPQSLAVNPIVAQDLKSCFKFLVPFSPNSVKLDPTLRSPRRLLGLTKSASRSQREEDELIWWPPEPVLELARLAIDSGGDPAAIQRALDPTIIPCVLDSGYKICGTIIVPDIEGSKECRCELTRTPYGRHFVSEELNQYIKFLFDLIVARGPSVGLNVTLNRFDLFHGHLFLAVDSGRLGILFHAKEYPEYDEEVFPYNMGFCQTGSKLKYDDSMNLRNILWLAPLPHNSTKSWEAPGVLVVLDARPDGIIYRDLIPDYVSIARTIYEDDLGVVAVDVNYLNLGSEPPHYQLFIC
;
A
#
# COMPACT_ATOMS: atom_id res chain seq x y z
N MET A 1 -1.87 -61.36 2.98
CA MET A 1 -1.54 -60.24 2.07
C MET A 1 -2.81 -59.77 1.39
N ILE A 2 -3.42 -58.71 1.91
CA ILE A 2 -4.46 -57.93 1.21
C ILE A 2 -4.11 -56.47 1.53
N MET A 3 -3.57 -55.75 0.55
CA MET A 3 -3.29 -54.32 0.61
C MET A 3 -4.56 -53.58 0.19
N ASN A 4 -5.14 -52.79 1.10
CA ASN A 4 -6.14 -51.79 0.77
C ASN A 4 -5.43 -50.47 0.46
N ASN A 5 -5.51 -50.01 -0.79
CA ASN A 5 -5.21 -48.64 -1.18
C ASN A 5 -6.47 -47.78 -0.98
N PRO A 6 -6.41 -46.64 -0.27
CA PRO A 6 -7.45 -45.64 -0.35
C PRO A 6 -7.19 -44.74 -1.57
N PHE A 7 -8.18 -44.65 -2.45
CA PHE A 7 -8.21 -43.68 -3.55
C PHE A 7 -8.24 -42.25 -2.96
N LEU A 8 -7.15 -41.49 -3.13
CA LEU A 8 -7.16 -40.05 -2.92
C LEU A 8 -7.97 -39.38 -4.04
N SER A 9 -9.10 -38.77 -3.67
CA SER A 9 -9.79 -37.83 -4.54
C SER A 9 -9.00 -36.51 -4.56
N PHE A 10 -8.19 -36.32 -5.59
CA PHE A 10 -7.62 -35.02 -5.91
C PHE A 10 -8.73 -34.15 -6.52
N ARG A 11 -9.26 -33.21 -5.73
CA ARG A 11 -10.08 -32.10 -6.23
C ARG A 11 -9.14 -31.03 -6.75
N PHE A 12 -8.94 -30.98 -8.07
CA PHE A 12 -8.38 -29.82 -8.74
C PHE A 12 -9.45 -28.71 -8.76
N SER A 13 -9.24 -27.64 -7.98
CA SER A 13 -9.91 -26.36 -8.26
C SER A 13 -9.11 -25.66 -9.35
N LEU A 14 -9.73 -25.54 -10.53
CA LEU A 14 -9.26 -24.64 -11.58
C LEU A 14 -9.61 -23.22 -11.13
N PHE A 15 -8.63 -22.46 -10.64
CA PHE A 15 -8.80 -21.02 -10.45
C PHE A 15 -8.65 -20.38 -11.83
N LEU A 16 -9.76 -19.87 -12.38
CA LEU A 16 -9.71 -18.97 -13.53
C LEU A 16 -9.06 -17.66 -13.05
N SER A 17 -7.78 -17.48 -13.33
CA SER A 17 -7.22 -16.14 -13.39
C SER A 17 -7.72 -15.50 -14.68
N LEU A 18 -8.41 -14.36 -14.59
CA LEU A 18 -8.67 -13.52 -15.75
C LEU A 18 -7.39 -12.75 -16.07
N SER A 19 -6.39 -13.48 -16.58
CA SER A 19 -5.25 -12.87 -17.26
C SER A 19 -5.67 -12.57 -18.70
N LEU A 20 -6.17 -11.35 -18.94
CA LEU A 20 -6.42 -10.85 -20.30
C LEU A 20 -5.07 -10.62 -20.98
N THR A 21 -4.55 -11.67 -21.61
CA THR A 21 -3.46 -11.56 -22.59
C THR A 21 -4.07 -11.08 -23.91
N ALA A 22 -4.11 -9.76 -24.10
CA ALA A 22 -4.45 -9.17 -25.39
C ALA A 22 -3.29 -9.43 -26.38
N SER A 23 -3.37 -10.53 -27.13
CA SER A 23 -2.52 -10.75 -28.31
C SER A 23 -3.02 -9.83 -29.43
N SER A 24 -2.39 -8.68 -29.61
CA SER A 24 -2.68 -7.78 -30.72
C SER A 24 -1.91 -8.23 -31.96
N SER A 25 -2.66 -8.75 -32.93
CA SER A 25 -2.17 -8.97 -34.29
C SER A 25 -2.15 -7.62 -35.02
N SER A 26 -1.02 -7.35 -35.67
CA SER A 26 -0.74 -6.11 -36.38
C SER A 26 -1.55 -6.00 -37.68
N ALA A 27 -2.56 -5.13 -37.68
CA ALA A 27 -3.17 -4.64 -38.91
C ALA A 27 -2.71 -3.19 -39.16
N LEU A 28 -1.90 -3.02 -40.21
CA LEU A 28 -1.42 -1.74 -40.71
C LEU A 28 -2.59 -0.92 -41.26
N PHE A 29 -3.01 0.11 -40.52
CA PHE A 29 -3.87 1.17 -41.06
C PHE A 29 -3.11 2.51 -41.01
N PHE A 30 -2.65 2.94 -42.19
CA PHE A 30 -2.12 4.28 -42.41
C PHE A 30 -3.27 5.30 -42.31
N SER A 31 -3.37 5.99 -41.17
CA SER A 31 -4.21 7.18 -41.04
C SER A 31 -3.35 8.44 -41.09
N LYS A 32 -3.75 9.37 -41.95
CA LYS A 32 -3.09 10.67 -42.20
C LYS A 32 -3.06 11.50 -40.91
N ARG A 33 -1.87 11.87 -40.44
CA ARG A 33 -1.67 12.81 -39.33
C ARG A 33 -2.10 14.22 -39.73
N SER A 34 -3.17 14.71 -39.12
CA SER A 34 -3.43 16.14 -38.96
C SER A 34 -2.38 16.76 -38.02
N PRO A 35 -2.02 18.05 -38.17
CA PRO A 35 -0.99 18.66 -37.35
C PRO A 35 -1.45 18.75 -35.89
N SER A 36 -0.71 18.08 -34.99
CA SER A 36 -0.99 18.04 -33.56
C SER A 36 -0.79 19.43 -32.94
N SER A 37 -1.82 19.91 -32.25
CA SER A 37 -1.71 20.96 -31.22
C SER A 37 -0.56 20.65 -30.26
N PRO A 38 0.08 21.67 -29.63
CA PRO A 38 1.14 21.42 -28.66
C PRO A 38 0.60 20.49 -27.57
N SER A 39 1.23 19.32 -27.43
CA SER A 39 0.84 18.31 -26.44
C SER A 39 1.10 18.87 -25.04
N THR A 40 0.06 18.92 -24.21
CA THR A 40 0.21 19.20 -22.78
C THR A 40 1.17 18.17 -22.17
N PRO A 41 2.16 18.59 -21.35
CA PRO A 41 3.05 17.66 -20.67
C PRO A 41 2.27 16.66 -19.82
N THR A 42 2.60 15.37 -19.96
CA THR A 42 2.00 14.25 -19.22
C THR A 42 2.91 13.87 -18.06
N ALA A 43 2.34 13.67 -16.87
CA ALA A 43 3.06 13.17 -15.71
C ALA A 43 3.33 11.67 -15.83
N THR A 44 4.47 11.23 -15.33
CA THR A 44 4.81 9.82 -15.15
C THR A 44 4.93 9.46 -13.66
N PRO A 45 4.85 8.17 -13.29
CA PRO A 45 5.20 7.71 -11.96
C PRO A 45 6.61 8.14 -11.50
N SER A 46 7.58 8.17 -12.42
CA SER A 46 8.94 8.65 -12.11
C SER A 46 8.95 10.15 -11.76
N ASP A 47 8.11 10.97 -12.40
CA ASP A 47 7.94 12.39 -12.04
C ASP A 47 7.33 12.54 -10.64
N LEU A 48 6.30 11.73 -10.31
CA LEU A 48 5.69 11.68 -8.97
C LEU A 48 6.76 11.43 -7.89
N PHE A 49 7.60 10.40 -8.07
CA PHE A 49 8.66 10.08 -7.12
C PHE A 49 9.76 11.14 -7.07
N ALA A 50 10.17 11.69 -8.22
CA ALA A 50 11.19 12.73 -8.27
C ALA A 50 10.77 14.01 -7.54
N VAL A 51 9.48 14.39 -7.63
CA VAL A 51 8.94 15.52 -6.85
C VAL A 51 8.95 15.24 -5.34
N LEU A 52 8.73 13.98 -4.93
CA LEU A 52 8.73 13.52 -3.54
C LEU A 52 10.11 13.03 -3.03
N ALA A 53 11.18 13.29 -3.80
CA ALA A 53 12.53 12.91 -3.44
C ALA A 53 13.38 14.15 -3.09
N SER A 54 14.62 14.22 -3.57
CA SER A 54 15.53 15.33 -3.26
C SER A 54 15.22 16.58 -4.11
N LYS A 55 15.65 17.76 -3.63
CA LYS A 55 15.49 19.03 -4.38
C LYS A 55 16.08 18.97 -5.80
N PRO A 56 17.27 18.40 -6.04
CA PRO A 56 17.79 18.20 -7.40
C PRO A 56 16.89 17.34 -8.29
N GLN A 57 16.36 16.23 -7.78
CA GLN A 57 15.44 15.36 -8.53
C GLN A 57 14.13 16.09 -8.86
N SER A 58 13.54 16.80 -7.91
CA SER A 58 12.33 17.59 -8.18
C SER A 58 12.54 18.70 -9.21
N LEU A 59 13.76 19.24 -9.35
CA LEU A 59 14.08 20.27 -10.34
C LEU A 59 14.31 19.70 -11.75
N ALA A 60 14.52 18.39 -11.87
CA ALA A 60 14.66 17.72 -13.16
C ALA A 60 13.30 17.48 -13.85
N VAL A 61 12.21 17.47 -13.08
CA VAL A 61 10.84 17.32 -13.58
C VAL A 61 10.39 18.61 -14.28
N ASN A 62 9.61 18.47 -15.35
CA ASN A 62 9.01 19.63 -16.03
C ASN A 62 8.30 20.54 -15.02
N PRO A 63 8.57 21.86 -14.97
CA PRO A 63 8.02 22.74 -13.93
C PRO A 63 6.49 22.79 -13.87
N ILE A 64 5.81 22.67 -15.01
CA ILE A 64 4.34 22.65 -15.08
C ILE A 64 3.83 21.34 -14.47
N VAL A 65 4.38 20.20 -14.90
CA VAL A 65 4.06 18.88 -14.34
C VAL A 65 4.32 18.83 -12.84
N ALA A 66 5.48 19.33 -12.39
CA ALA A 66 5.84 19.36 -10.97
C ALA A 66 4.89 20.25 -10.15
N GLN A 67 4.45 21.38 -10.70
CA GLN A 67 3.49 22.26 -10.05
C GLN A 67 2.11 21.60 -9.94
N ASP A 68 1.63 20.98 -11.02
CA ASP A 68 0.35 20.30 -11.05
C ASP A 68 0.34 19.09 -10.10
N LEU A 69 1.41 18.29 -10.08
CA LEU A 69 1.57 17.18 -9.15
C LEU A 69 1.53 17.66 -7.69
N LYS A 70 2.29 18.73 -7.37
CA LYS A 70 2.27 19.34 -6.03
C LYS A 70 0.87 19.82 -5.63
N SER A 71 0.05 20.26 -6.57
CA SER A 71 -1.33 20.68 -6.30
C SER A 71 -2.25 19.53 -5.90
N CYS A 72 -1.88 18.29 -6.27
CA CYS A 72 -2.59 17.07 -5.93
C CYS A 72 -2.08 16.40 -4.63
N PHE A 73 -1.05 16.93 -3.98
CA PHE A 73 -0.49 16.32 -2.76
C PHE A 73 -1.14 16.87 -1.51
N LYS A 74 -1.72 15.98 -0.70
CA LYS A 74 -2.19 16.33 0.65
C LYS A 74 -1.40 15.57 1.70
N PHE A 75 -0.42 16.25 2.28
CA PHE A 75 0.51 15.66 3.23
C PHE A 75 -0.14 15.38 4.58
N LEU A 76 -0.09 14.12 5.04
CA LEU A 76 -0.48 13.73 6.39
C LEU A 76 0.65 14.04 7.41
N VAL A 77 1.89 14.07 6.92
CA VAL A 77 3.08 14.55 7.62
C VAL A 77 3.78 15.58 6.74
N PRO A 78 4.19 16.75 7.26
CA PRO A 78 4.85 17.78 6.46
C PRO A 78 6.05 17.22 5.67
N PHE A 79 6.14 17.52 4.38
CA PHE A 79 7.17 16.97 3.49
C PHE A 79 8.61 17.39 3.84
N SER A 80 8.78 18.57 4.44
CA SER A 80 10.09 19.09 4.80
C SER A 80 10.23 19.23 6.32
N PRO A 81 11.23 18.57 6.93
CA PRO A 81 11.60 18.81 8.32
C PRO A 81 12.33 20.17 8.43
N ASN A 82 11.67 21.29 8.16
CA ASN A 82 12.33 22.60 8.22
C ASN A 82 12.50 23.09 9.67
N SER A 83 13.74 23.48 10.00
CA SER A 83 14.21 24.12 11.25
C SER A 83 14.28 23.31 12.55
N VAL A 84 14.35 21.99 12.49
CA VAL A 84 14.60 21.19 13.70
C VAL A 84 16.09 20.84 13.78
N LYS A 85 16.78 21.40 14.77
CA LYS A 85 18.10 20.88 15.18
C LYS A 85 17.91 19.41 15.57
N LEU A 86 18.31 18.50 14.69
CA LEU A 86 18.42 17.08 14.99
C LEU A 86 19.35 16.93 16.20
N ASP A 87 18.79 16.59 17.35
CA ASP A 87 19.60 16.14 18.49
C ASP A 87 20.05 14.70 18.17
N PRO A 88 21.36 14.43 18.04
CA PRO A 88 21.87 13.08 17.77
C PRO A 88 21.42 12.04 18.81
N THR A 89 21.00 12.49 20.00
CA THR A 89 20.50 11.62 21.08
C THR A 89 19.07 11.12 20.87
N LEU A 90 18.31 11.67 19.91
CA LEU A 90 16.97 11.18 19.54
C LEU A 90 16.99 9.88 18.73
N ARG A 91 18.14 9.47 18.18
CA ARG A 91 18.34 8.18 17.47
C ARG A 91 18.43 6.98 18.41
N SER A 92 17.92 7.10 19.64
CA SER A 92 18.06 6.03 20.64
C SER A 92 17.03 4.92 20.39
N PRO A 93 17.47 3.65 20.22
CA PRO A 93 16.58 2.49 20.02
C PRO A 93 15.66 2.20 21.23
N ARG A 94 15.76 2.94 22.34
CA ARG A 94 14.97 2.71 23.56
C ARG A 94 13.57 3.34 23.57
N ARG A 95 13.19 4.19 22.61
CA ARG A 95 11.86 4.85 22.61
C ARG A 95 10.74 4.02 21.98
N LEU A 96 11.05 2.89 21.34
CA LEU A 96 10.05 2.08 20.63
C LEU A 96 9.23 1.14 21.51
N LEU A 97 9.62 0.94 22.78
CA LEU A 97 8.77 0.32 23.81
C LEU A 97 7.42 1.05 24.00
N GLY A 98 7.23 2.20 23.35
CA GLY A 98 5.98 2.96 23.27
C GLY A 98 5.11 2.75 22.02
N LEU A 99 5.48 1.91 21.03
CA LEU A 99 4.54 1.54 19.94
C LEU A 99 3.37 0.69 20.47
N THR A 100 3.58 -0.01 21.56
CA THR A 100 2.62 -0.92 22.19
C THR A 100 1.82 -0.30 23.33
N LYS A 101 2.14 0.95 23.75
CA LYS A 101 1.44 1.63 24.85
C LYS A 101 0.81 2.93 24.37
N SER A 102 -0.49 3.04 24.66
CA SER A 102 -1.39 4.20 24.62
C SER A 102 -0.89 5.46 25.37
N ALA A 103 0.40 5.78 25.31
CA ALA A 103 0.89 7.10 25.69
C ALA A 103 0.66 8.00 24.46
N SER A 104 -0.09 9.10 24.64
CA SER A 104 -0.32 10.08 23.57
C SER A 104 1.03 10.61 23.08
N ARG A 105 1.49 10.13 21.93
CA ARG A 105 2.67 10.69 21.27
C ARG A 105 2.36 12.12 20.89
N SER A 106 3.39 12.95 20.95
CA SER A 106 3.26 14.27 20.33
C SER A 106 3.23 14.10 18.81
N GLN A 107 2.47 14.96 18.12
CA GLN A 107 2.43 15.02 16.65
C GLN A 107 3.84 15.05 16.04
N ARG A 108 4.77 15.75 16.72
CA ARG A 108 6.17 15.83 16.34
C ARG A 108 6.90 14.49 16.36
N GLU A 109 6.66 13.65 17.36
CA GLU A 109 7.29 12.33 17.44
C GLU A 109 6.80 11.41 16.33
N GLU A 110 5.53 11.50 15.97
CA GLU A 110 4.97 10.77 14.83
C GLU A 110 5.52 11.27 13.50
N ASP A 111 5.72 12.59 13.34
CA ASP A 111 6.34 13.17 12.15
C ASP A 111 7.77 12.65 11.95
N GLU A 112 8.55 12.61 13.04
CA GLU A 112 9.91 12.06 13.02
C GLU A 112 9.93 10.57 12.66
N LEU A 113 8.93 9.78 13.08
CA LEU A 113 8.81 8.37 12.69
C LEU A 113 8.50 8.19 11.21
N ILE A 114 7.86 9.16 10.56
CA ILE A 114 7.66 9.12 9.10
C ILE A 114 8.92 9.58 8.36
N TRP A 115 9.57 10.65 8.81
CA TRP A 115 10.79 11.14 8.16
C TRP A 115 11.97 10.20 8.32
N TRP A 116 12.13 9.65 9.52
CA TRP A 116 13.25 8.82 9.96
C TRP A 116 12.71 7.64 10.77
N PRO A 117 12.12 6.64 10.08
CA PRO A 117 11.55 5.46 10.71
C PRO A 117 12.62 4.64 11.44
N PRO A 118 12.19 3.65 12.25
CA PRO A 118 13.13 2.85 13.02
C PRO A 118 14.08 2.00 12.16
N GLU A 119 15.20 1.56 12.77
CA GLU A 119 16.31 0.92 12.05
C GLU A 119 15.86 -0.25 11.16
N PRO A 120 14.97 -1.17 11.56
CA PRO A 120 14.54 -2.25 10.67
C PRO A 120 13.83 -1.78 9.39
N VAL A 121 13.15 -0.63 9.43
CA VAL A 121 12.52 -0.01 8.25
C VAL A 121 13.59 0.61 7.35
N LEU A 122 14.59 1.26 7.97
CA LEU A 122 15.74 1.83 7.25
C LEU A 122 16.59 0.75 6.59
N GLU A 123 16.85 -0.37 7.27
CA GLU A 123 17.54 -1.53 6.72
C GLU A 123 16.78 -2.14 5.53
N LEU A 124 15.44 -2.25 5.63
CA LEU A 124 14.61 -2.71 4.53
C LEU A 124 14.64 -1.76 3.33
N ALA A 125 14.60 -0.44 3.58
CA ALA A 125 14.70 0.58 2.53
C ALA A 125 16.08 0.58 1.85
N ARG A 126 17.15 0.30 2.60
CA ARG A 126 18.49 0.10 2.06
C ARG A 126 18.57 -1.17 1.21
N LEU A 127 18.02 -2.29 1.72
CA LEU A 127 17.98 -3.58 1.03
C LEU A 127 17.27 -3.49 -0.33
N ALA A 128 16.17 -2.73 -0.40
CA ALA A 128 15.45 -2.47 -1.64
C ALA A 128 16.36 -1.92 -2.76
N ILE A 129 17.25 -0.98 -2.43
CA ILE A 129 18.15 -0.34 -3.40
C ILE A 129 19.42 -1.15 -3.63
N ASP A 130 20.02 -1.68 -2.56
CA ASP A 130 21.23 -2.49 -2.66
C ASP A 130 20.99 -3.80 -3.45
N SER A 131 19.74 -4.28 -3.51
CA SER A 131 19.32 -5.42 -4.33
C SER A 131 18.94 -5.05 -5.78
N GLY A 132 19.07 -3.77 -6.16
CA GLY A 132 18.70 -3.29 -7.50
C GLY A 132 17.20 -3.31 -7.77
N GLY A 133 16.37 -3.22 -6.73
CA GLY A 133 14.92 -3.30 -6.87
C GLY A 133 14.38 -4.73 -7.01
N ASP A 134 15.07 -5.75 -6.47
CA ASP A 134 14.59 -7.13 -6.48
C ASP A 134 13.50 -7.36 -5.40
N PRO A 135 12.22 -7.59 -5.76
CA PRO A 135 11.16 -7.85 -4.79
C PRO A 135 11.43 -9.10 -3.95
N ALA A 136 12.18 -10.08 -4.47
CA ALA A 136 12.51 -11.29 -3.73
C ALA A 136 13.43 -11.00 -2.54
N ALA A 137 14.20 -9.90 -2.56
CA ALA A 137 15.00 -9.47 -1.40
C ALA A 137 14.11 -9.08 -0.22
N ILE A 138 13.01 -8.38 -0.49
CA ILE A 138 12.02 -8.00 0.52
C ILE A 138 11.27 -9.24 1.03
N GLN A 139 10.87 -10.14 0.13
CA GLN A 139 10.19 -11.39 0.50
C GLN A 139 11.05 -12.29 1.39
N ARG A 140 12.39 -12.29 1.22
CA ARG A 140 13.33 -13.02 2.08
C ARG A 140 13.43 -12.45 3.50
N ALA A 141 12.98 -11.22 3.74
CA ALA A 141 12.92 -10.63 5.09
C ALA A 141 11.66 -11.04 5.86
N LEU A 142 10.72 -11.74 5.22
CA LEU A 142 9.57 -12.34 5.88
C LEU A 142 9.97 -13.56 6.71
N ASP A 143 9.30 -13.74 7.84
CA ASP A 143 9.38 -14.97 8.60
C ASP A 143 8.76 -16.11 7.76
N PRO A 144 9.51 -17.19 7.48
CA PRO A 144 8.96 -18.35 6.78
C PRO A 144 7.90 -19.08 7.62
N THR A 145 7.85 -18.82 8.93
CA THR A 145 6.85 -19.38 9.83
C THR A 145 5.48 -18.84 9.46
N ILE A 146 4.62 -19.74 8.99
CA ILE A 146 3.20 -19.44 8.92
C ILE A 146 2.73 -19.32 10.36
N ILE A 147 2.15 -18.17 10.66
CA ILE A 147 1.67 -17.82 11.98
C ILE A 147 0.72 -18.96 12.48
N PRO A 148 0.73 -19.41 13.75
CA PRO A 148 -0.06 -20.58 14.21
C PRO A 148 -1.49 -20.25 14.67
N CYS A 149 -2.50 -21.00 14.19
CA CYS A 149 -3.89 -20.87 14.66
C CYS A 149 -3.99 -21.37 16.10
N VAL A 150 -4.31 -20.51 17.07
CA VAL A 150 -4.86 -20.98 18.35
C VAL A 150 -6.37 -20.86 18.24
N LEU A 151 -7.04 -21.99 17.98
CA LEU A 151 -8.48 -22.10 18.15
C LEU A 151 -8.76 -22.39 19.63
N ASP A 152 -9.69 -21.65 20.23
CA ASP A 152 -10.16 -21.74 21.64
C ASP A 152 -10.85 -23.07 22.01
N SER A 153 -10.51 -24.17 21.37
CA SER A 153 -11.12 -25.47 21.62
C SER A 153 -10.12 -26.59 21.50
N GLY A 154 -9.10 -26.56 22.37
CA GLY A 154 -8.45 -27.71 23.01
C GLY A 154 -7.83 -28.84 22.17
N TYR A 155 -8.05 -28.94 20.86
CA TYR A 155 -7.52 -30.01 20.01
C TYR A 155 -7.60 -29.63 18.52
N LYS A 156 -6.61 -28.90 18.02
CA LYS A 156 -6.06 -29.07 16.67
C LYS A 156 -4.80 -28.22 16.50
N ILE A 157 -3.64 -28.87 16.57
CA ILE A 157 -2.40 -28.33 16.05
C ILE A 157 -2.49 -28.46 14.53
N CYS A 158 -2.93 -27.39 13.87
CA CYS A 158 -2.69 -27.20 12.44
C CYS A 158 -1.86 -25.93 12.31
N GLY A 159 -0.58 -26.09 11.98
CA GLY A 159 0.42 -25.01 11.85
C GLY A 159 0.20 -24.13 10.63
N THR A 160 -1.02 -23.60 10.47
CA THR A 160 -1.39 -22.67 9.40
C THR A 160 -2.43 -21.71 9.95
N ILE A 161 -2.09 -20.44 10.15
CA ILE A 161 -3.09 -19.39 10.33
C ILE A 161 -3.86 -19.26 9.05
N ILE A 162 -5.13 -19.65 9.14
CA ILE A 162 -6.12 -19.30 8.14
C ILE A 162 -6.50 -17.86 8.42
N VAL A 163 -6.50 -17.02 7.38
CA VAL A 163 -6.97 -15.64 7.50
C VAL A 163 -8.37 -15.68 8.16
N PRO A 164 -8.51 -15.05 9.34
CA PRO A 164 -9.71 -15.16 10.15
C PRO A 164 -10.89 -14.52 9.42
N ASP A 165 -12.10 -14.90 9.84
CA ASP A 165 -13.29 -14.26 9.28
C ASP A 165 -13.43 -12.84 9.86
N ILE A 166 -13.31 -11.84 8.99
CA ILE A 166 -13.41 -10.43 9.38
C ILE A 166 -14.80 -9.94 8.97
N GLU A 167 -15.58 -9.48 9.95
CA GLU A 167 -16.88 -8.82 9.70
C GLU A 167 -17.81 -9.64 8.78
N GLY A 168 -17.85 -10.97 8.98
CA GLY A 168 -18.67 -11.90 8.20
C GLY A 168 -18.23 -12.07 6.74
N SER A 169 -16.99 -11.73 6.40
CA SER A 169 -16.40 -11.86 5.05
C SER A 169 -16.63 -13.23 4.42
N LYS A 170 -16.54 -14.32 5.20
CA LYS A 170 -16.69 -15.70 4.69
C LYS A 170 -18.12 -16.01 4.28
N GLU A 171 -19.12 -15.49 4.98
CA GLU A 171 -20.53 -15.61 4.60
C GLU A 171 -20.79 -14.96 3.23
N CYS A 172 -20.06 -13.88 2.95
CA CYS A 172 -20.12 -13.17 1.68
C CYS A 172 -19.27 -13.83 0.58
N ARG A 173 -18.43 -14.83 0.89
CA ARG A 173 -17.39 -15.39 0.01
C ARG A 173 -16.30 -14.39 -0.38
N CYS A 174 -16.04 -13.42 0.48
CA CYS A 174 -14.97 -12.44 0.30
C CYS A 174 -13.64 -13.00 0.81
N GLU A 175 -12.59 -12.88 -0.02
CA GLU A 175 -11.21 -13.19 0.35
C GLU A 175 -10.44 -11.86 0.44
N LEU A 176 -10.10 -11.44 1.66
CA LEU A 176 -9.42 -10.15 1.92
C LEU A 176 -7.92 -10.18 1.67
N THR A 177 -7.37 -11.36 1.39
CA THR A 177 -5.93 -11.59 1.20
C THR A 177 -5.73 -12.50 0.00
N ARG A 178 -4.60 -12.34 -0.70
CA ARG A 178 -4.25 -13.14 -1.87
C ARG A 178 -4.13 -14.63 -1.58
N THR A 179 -3.67 -14.97 -0.38
CA THR A 179 -3.56 -16.35 0.10
C THR A 179 -4.44 -16.57 1.32
N PRO A 180 -4.91 -17.80 1.57
CA PRO A 180 -5.70 -18.12 2.77
C PRO A 180 -4.90 -18.06 4.07
N TYR A 181 -3.60 -17.70 4.00
CA TYR A 181 -2.69 -17.50 5.11
C TYR A 181 -1.90 -16.21 4.90
N GLY A 182 -1.30 -15.69 5.97
CA GLY A 182 -0.37 -14.56 5.90
C GLY A 182 0.93 -14.87 6.64
N ARG A 183 1.92 -14.01 6.42
CA ARG A 183 3.22 -13.99 7.09
C ARG A 183 3.44 -12.65 7.77
N HIS A 184 4.48 -12.57 8.58
CA HIS A 184 5.01 -11.35 9.16
C HIS A 184 6.44 -11.14 8.70
N PHE A 185 6.96 -9.92 8.87
CA PHE A 185 8.40 -9.73 8.86
C PHE A 185 9.03 -10.40 10.10
N VAL A 186 10.26 -10.90 9.96
CA VAL A 186 11.04 -11.42 11.10
C VAL A 186 11.20 -10.34 12.19
N SER A 187 11.28 -9.07 11.79
CA SER A 187 11.33 -7.94 12.70
C SER A 187 9.94 -7.56 13.19
N GLU A 188 9.67 -7.77 14.49
CA GLU A 188 8.44 -7.33 15.14
C GLU A 188 8.27 -5.80 15.04
N GLU A 189 9.36 -5.04 15.18
CA GLU A 189 9.39 -3.58 15.07
C GLU A 189 8.92 -3.09 13.69
N LEU A 190 9.28 -3.80 12.62
CA LEU A 190 8.80 -3.49 11.27
C LEU A 190 7.29 -3.75 11.14
N ASN A 191 6.78 -4.86 11.70
CA ASN A 191 5.34 -5.15 11.72
C ASN A 191 4.56 -4.07 12.51
N GLN A 192 5.09 -3.66 13.67
CA GLN A 192 4.48 -2.59 14.50
C GLN A 192 4.51 -1.24 13.78
N TYR A 193 5.56 -0.94 13.01
CA TYR A 193 5.64 0.28 12.22
C TYR A 193 4.60 0.31 11.09
N ILE A 194 4.40 -0.80 10.38
CA ILE A 194 3.35 -0.88 9.33
C ILE A 194 1.96 -0.68 9.94
N LYS A 195 1.68 -1.30 11.09
CA LYS A 195 0.44 -1.04 11.84
C LYS A 195 0.31 0.45 12.20
N PHE A 196 1.39 1.07 12.68
CA PHE A 196 1.40 2.50 12.98
C PHE A 196 1.03 3.36 11.78
N LEU A 197 1.42 2.99 10.55
CA LEU A 197 1.00 3.71 9.34
C LEU A 197 -0.53 3.68 9.16
N PHE A 198 -1.18 2.52 9.32
CA PHE A 198 -2.65 2.41 9.27
C PHE A 198 -3.32 3.31 10.32
N ASP A 199 -2.88 3.21 11.57
CA ASP A 199 -3.41 4.02 12.67
C ASP A 199 -3.22 5.52 12.43
N LEU A 200 -2.06 5.92 11.90
CA LEU A 200 -1.73 7.32 11.60
C LEU A 200 -2.58 7.88 10.46
N ILE A 201 -2.83 7.09 9.41
CA ILE A 201 -3.69 7.49 8.28
C ILE A 201 -5.11 7.78 8.79
N VAL A 202 -5.66 6.92 9.64
CA VAL A 202 -6.99 7.13 10.25
C VAL A 202 -7.01 8.38 11.12
N ALA A 203 -5.98 8.56 11.97
CA ALA A 203 -5.92 9.68 12.89
C ALA A 203 -5.78 11.04 12.17
N ARG A 204 -5.04 11.08 11.05
CA ARG A 204 -4.68 12.33 10.36
C ARG A 204 -5.44 12.59 9.08
N GLY A 205 -6.03 11.57 8.47
CA GLY A 205 -6.85 11.70 7.25
C GLY A 205 -7.86 12.85 7.31
N PRO A 206 -8.62 13.04 8.40
CA PRO A 206 -9.60 14.12 8.50
C PRO A 206 -9.01 15.53 8.28
N SER A 207 -7.72 15.75 8.63
CA SER A 207 -7.04 17.04 8.42
C SER A 207 -6.86 17.42 6.95
N VAL A 208 -6.92 16.44 6.04
CA VAL A 208 -6.83 16.64 4.59
C VAL A 208 -8.14 16.33 3.85
N GLY A 209 -9.22 16.10 4.59
CA GLY A 209 -10.54 15.74 4.06
C GLY A 209 -10.74 14.25 3.79
N LEU A 210 -9.82 13.38 4.20
CA LEU A 210 -9.91 11.94 4.05
C LEU A 210 -10.48 11.31 5.35
N ASN A 211 -11.77 11.01 5.38
CA ASN A 211 -12.35 10.27 6.52
C ASN A 211 -12.38 8.77 6.19
N VAL A 212 -11.61 7.99 6.96
CA VAL A 212 -11.43 6.55 6.77
C VAL A 212 -11.52 5.80 8.09
N THR A 213 -11.87 4.54 7.99
CA THR A 213 -12.04 3.60 9.09
C THR A 213 -11.35 2.28 8.77
N LEU A 214 -10.85 1.58 9.80
CA LEU A 214 -10.22 0.27 9.63
C LEU A 214 -11.28 -0.82 9.65
N ASN A 215 -11.77 -1.19 8.47
CA ASN A 215 -12.73 -2.27 8.25
C ASN A 215 -12.54 -2.87 6.85
N ARG A 216 -13.21 -3.98 6.55
CA ARG A 216 -12.98 -4.71 5.29
C ARG A 216 -13.44 -4.02 4.01
N PHE A 217 -14.14 -2.90 4.11
CA PHE A 217 -14.67 -2.12 2.98
C PHE A 217 -13.90 -0.83 2.70
N ASP A 218 -13.15 -0.34 3.68
CA ASP A 218 -12.48 0.96 3.65
C ASP A 218 -10.95 0.77 3.65
N LEU A 219 -10.23 1.18 4.70
CA LEU A 219 -8.78 1.05 4.77
C LEU A 219 -8.40 -0.26 5.50
N PHE A 220 -8.01 -1.27 4.75
CA PHE A 220 -7.52 -2.54 5.32
C PHE A 220 -6.30 -3.12 4.60
N HIS A 221 -5.86 -2.57 3.48
CA HIS A 221 -4.70 -3.11 2.78
C HIS A 221 -3.86 -2.03 2.08
N GLY A 222 -2.68 -2.45 1.64
CA GLY A 222 -1.83 -1.72 0.73
C GLY A 222 -0.82 -2.65 0.06
N HIS A 223 -0.13 -2.13 -0.93
CA HIS A 223 0.84 -2.88 -1.73
C HIS A 223 2.23 -2.33 -1.45
N LEU A 224 3.11 -3.16 -0.89
CA LEU A 224 4.52 -2.82 -0.71
C LEU A 224 5.23 -3.03 -2.04
N PHE A 225 5.78 -1.95 -2.61
CA PHE A 225 6.40 -1.95 -3.92
C PHE A 225 7.79 -1.33 -3.90
N LEU A 226 8.55 -1.62 -4.96
CA LEU A 226 9.85 -1.02 -5.25
C LEU A 226 9.66 -0.08 -6.43
N ALA A 227 9.79 1.23 -6.18
CA ALA A 227 9.47 2.28 -7.14
C ALA A 227 10.27 2.14 -8.44
N VAL A 228 9.62 2.39 -9.57
CA VAL A 228 10.26 2.40 -10.89
C VAL A 228 11.48 3.35 -10.90
N ASP A 229 12.52 2.94 -11.63
CA ASP A 229 13.82 3.61 -11.82
C ASP A 229 14.70 3.78 -10.58
N SER A 230 14.11 3.99 -9.39
CA SER A 230 14.85 4.30 -8.16
C SER A 230 14.99 3.11 -7.21
N GLY A 231 14.10 2.11 -7.30
CA GLY A 231 14.02 1.02 -6.34
C GLY A 231 13.59 1.47 -4.94
N ARG A 232 13.15 2.72 -4.77
CA ARG A 232 12.73 3.27 -3.47
C ARG A 232 11.55 2.46 -2.93
N LEU A 233 11.68 1.98 -1.70
CA LEU A 233 10.62 1.25 -1.02
C LEU A 233 9.41 2.16 -0.76
N GLY A 234 8.22 1.71 -1.14
CA GLY A 234 6.97 2.42 -0.90
C GLY A 234 5.81 1.48 -0.59
N ILE A 235 4.76 2.03 0.02
CA ILE A 235 3.47 1.35 0.19
C ILE A 235 2.39 2.24 -0.43
N LEU A 236 1.61 1.67 -1.34
CA LEU A 236 0.39 2.28 -1.84
C LEU A 236 -0.79 1.67 -1.08
N PHE A 237 -1.45 2.48 -0.24
CA PHE A 237 -2.67 2.07 0.45
C PHE A 237 -3.89 2.49 -0.36
N HIS A 238 -4.90 1.64 -0.34
CA HIS A 238 -6.23 1.96 -0.85
C HIS A 238 -7.22 2.05 0.31
N ALA A 239 -7.79 3.24 0.46
CA ALA A 239 -8.98 3.45 1.26
C ALA A 239 -10.23 3.29 0.37
N LYS A 240 -11.40 3.23 1.01
CA LYS A 240 -12.70 3.19 0.34
C LYS A 240 -12.78 2.12 -0.75
N GLU A 241 -12.22 0.95 -0.46
CA GLU A 241 -12.00 -0.11 -1.44
C GLU A 241 -13.29 -0.61 -2.08
N TYR A 242 -14.33 -0.76 -1.28
CA TYR A 242 -15.59 -1.34 -1.73
C TYR A 242 -16.76 -0.40 -1.42
N PRO A 243 -17.02 0.61 -2.26
CA PRO A 243 -18.24 1.42 -2.17
C PRO A 243 -19.50 0.55 -2.27
N GLU A 244 -20.54 0.93 -1.55
CA GLU A 244 -21.87 0.32 -1.64
C GLU A 244 -22.39 0.42 -3.07
N TYR A 245 -22.98 -0.67 -3.56
CA TYR A 245 -23.67 -0.66 -4.85
C TYR A 245 -24.88 0.27 -4.76
N ASP A 246 -24.95 1.22 -5.68
CA ASP A 246 -26.06 2.18 -5.80
C ASP A 246 -26.38 2.36 -7.28
N GLU A 247 -27.62 2.08 -7.69
CA GLU A 247 -28.01 2.09 -9.11
C GLU A 247 -27.87 3.47 -9.76
N GLU A 248 -27.94 4.55 -8.99
CA GLU A 248 -27.87 5.92 -9.50
C GLU A 248 -26.46 6.48 -9.45
N VAL A 249 -25.72 6.20 -8.36
CA VAL A 249 -24.43 6.85 -8.07
C VAL A 249 -23.23 5.95 -8.37
N PHE A 250 -23.33 4.65 -8.10
CA PHE A 250 -22.25 3.68 -8.32
C PHE A 250 -22.79 2.30 -8.73
N PRO A 251 -23.29 2.15 -9.97
CA PRO A 251 -23.94 0.94 -10.46
C PRO A 251 -22.93 -0.16 -10.86
N TYR A 252 -21.87 -0.33 -10.07
CA TYR A 252 -20.77 -1.25 -10.36
C TYR A 252 -20.73 -2.35 -9.31
N ASN A 253 -20.84 -3.60 -9.79
CA ASN A 253 -20.69 -4.78 -8.95
C ASN A 253 -19.20 -5.13 -8.83
N MET A 254 -18.64 -4.96 -7.64
CA MET A 254 -17.24 -5.25 -7.33
C MET A 254 -17.04 -6.66 -6.74
N GLY A 255 -18.06 -7.53 -6.84
CA GLY A 255 -18.00 -8.90 -6.40
C GLY A 255 -18.29 -9.11 -4.91
N PHE A 256 -17.83 -10.24 -4.38
CA PHE A 256 -18.22 -10.73 -3.06
C PHE A 256 -17.81 -9.80 -1.92
N CYS A 257 -16.66 -9.13 -2.04
CA CYS A 257 -16.16 -8.24 -1.01
C CYS A 257 -16.96 -6.94 -0.86
N GLN A 258 -17.73 -6.54 -1.88
CA GLN A 258 -18.67 -5.42 -1.80
C GLN A 258 -19.91 -5.71 -0.95
N THR A 259 -20.26 -6.99 -0.79
CA THR A 259 -21.52 -7.40 -0.15
C THR A 259 -21.58 -6.93 1.30
N GLY A 260 -22.62 -6.14 1.61
CA GLY A 260 -22.84 -5.57 2.93
C GLY A 260 -22.10 -4.25 3.21
N SER A 261 -21.38 -3.71 2.22
CA SER A 261 -20.76 -2.38 2.35
C SER A 261 -21.83 -1.29 2.52
N LYS A 262 -21.51 -0.31 3.36
CA LYS A 262 -22.30 0.93 3.56
C LYS A 262 -21.51 2.17 3.16
N LEU A 263 -20.40 1.97 2.47
CA LEU A 263 -19.47 3.03 2.11
C LEU A 263 -20.07 3.81 0.94
N LYS A 264 -20.45 5.06 1.17
CA LYS A 264 -21.04 5.88 0.11
C LYS A 264 -19.98 6.29 -0.91
N TYR A 265 -20.35 6.19 -2.18
CA TYR A 265 -19.56 6.74 -3.27
C TYR A 265 -19.84 8.24 -3.38
N ASP A 266 -18.79 9.05 -3.20
CA ASP A 266 -18.84 10.51 -3.29
C ASP A 266 -17.45 11.08 -3.67
N ASP A 267 -17.28 12.41 -3.64
CA ASP A 267 -16.01 13.07 -3.99
C ASP A 267 -14.84 12.70 -3.07
N SER A 268 -15.08 12.07 -1.91
CA SER A 268 -14.00 11.55 -1.06
C SER A 268 -13.23 10.40 -1.72
N MET A 269 -13.77 9.78 -2.77
CA MET A 269 -13.07 8.80 -3.60
C MET A 269 -11.81 9.38 -4.26
N ASN A 270 -11.76 10.70 -4.48
CA ASN A 270 -10.57 11.37 -5.01
C ASN A 270 -9.36 11.22 -4.08
N LEU A 271 -9.56 10.96 -2.79
CA LEU A 271 -8.51 10.95 -1.76
C LEU A 271 -8.11 9.53 -1.34
N ARG A 272 -8.54 8.51 -2.08
CA ARG A 272 -8.41 7.12 -1.64
C ARG A 272 -7.02 6.52 -1.77
N ASN A 273 -6.16 7.09 -2.60
CA ASN A 273 -4.79 6.61 -2.81
C ASN A 273 -3.87 7.30 -1.80
N ILE A 274 -3.31 6.55 -0.87
CA ILE A 274 -2.36 7.08 0.12
C ILE A 274 -1.00 6.45 -0.17
N LEU A 275 0.01 7.29 -0.37
CA LEU A 275 1.36 6.86 -0.67
C LEU A 275 2.25 7.10 0.55
N TRP A 276 2.87 6.02 1.02
CA TRP A 276 4.03 6.09 1.89
C TRP A 276 5.29 5.77 1.10
N LEU A 277 6.35 6.57 1.29
CA LEU A 277 7.68 6.28 0.75
C LEU A 277 8.67 6.23 1.91
N ALA A 278 9.47 5.16 1.97
CA ALA A 278 10.58 5.08 2.91
C ALA A 278 11.63 6.17 2.58
N PRO A 279 12.50 6.56 3.53
CA PRO A 279 13.60 7.47 3.22
C PRO A 279 14.45 6.93 2.06
N LEU A 280 14.93 7.82 1.20
CA LEU A 280 15.75 7.45 0.05
C LEU A 280 17.23 7.41 0.47
N PRO A 281 17.92 6.26 0.46
CA PRO A 281 19.33 6.18 0.79
C PRO A 281 20.21 6.78 -0.32
N HIS A 282 21.36 7.29 0.07
CA HIS A 282 22.37 7.75 -0.88
C HIS A 282 23.17 6.57 -1.45
N ASN A 283 23.41 6.57 -2.75
CA ASN A 283 24.06 5.46 -3.46
C ASN A 283 25.47 5.13 -2.93
N SER A 284 26.29 6.16 -2.65
CA SER A 284 27.70 5.97 -2.26
C SER A 284 28.00 6.03 -0.75
N THR A 285 27.03 6.38 0.10
CA THR A 285 27.27 6.60 1.54
C THR A 285 26.14 6.02 2.38
N LYS A 286 26.37 5.82 3.69
CA LYS A 286 25.30 5.48 4.66
C LYS A 286 24.34 6.65 4.98
N SER A 287 24.38 7.73 4.18
CA SER A 287 23.49 8.88 4.35
C SER A 287 22.20 8.70 3.57
N TRP A 288 21.25 9.62 3.77
CA TRP A 288 19.92 9.61 3.16
C TRP A 288 19.74 10.88 2.32
N GLU A 289 19.29 10.71 1.08
CA GLU A 289 19.04 11.77 0.10
C GLU A 289 17.70 12.49 0.33
N ALA A 290 16.70 11.77 0.82
CA ALA A 290 15.38 12.30 1.11
C ALA A 290 14.76 11.64 2.35
N PRO A 291 13.97 12.37 3.16
CA PRO A 291 13.22 11.79 4.26
C PRO A 291 12.09 10.89 3.75
N GLY A 292 11.52 10.07 4.64
CA GLY A 292 10.27 9.38 4.36
C GLY A 292 9.09 10.33 4.20
N VAL A 293 8.05 9.86 3.52
CA VAL A 293 6.89 10.67 3.11
C VAL A 293 5.62 9.90 3.38
N LEU A 294 4.58 10.59 3.86
CA LEU A 294 3.21 10.07 3.93
C LEU A 294 2.24 11.12 3.36
N VAL A 295 1.65 10.81 2.21
CA VAL A 295 0.87 11.77 1.42
C VAL A 295 -0.35 11.11 0.79
N VAL A 296 -1.47 11.82 0.78
CA VAL A 296 -2.66 11.44 -0.01
C VAL A 296 -2.53 12.04 -1.40
N LEU A 297 -2.78 11.21 -2.41
CA LEU A 297 -2.73 11.57 -3.83
C LEU A 297 -4.16 11.94 -4.30
N ASP A 298 -4.42 13.24 -4.41
CA ASP A 298 -5.73 13.78 -4.83
C ASP A 298 -5.95 13.56 -6.34
N ALA A 299 -6.81 12.59 -6.62
CA ALA A 299 -7.26 12.15 -7.93
C ALA A 299 -8.56 12.83 -8.39
N ARG A 300 -8.77 14.10 -8.00
CA ARG A 300 -9.89 14.92 -8.51
C ARG A 300 -9.90 14.97 -10.05
N PRO A 301 -11.10 15.02 -10.69
CA PRO A 301 -11.24 14.90 -12.14
C PRO A 301 -10.42 15.88 -13.00
N ASP A 302 -10.14 17.07 -12.49
CA ASP A 302 -9.36 18.12 -13.17
C ASP A 302 -7.84 18.06 -12.84
N GLY A 303 -7.45 17.16 -11.94
CA GLY A 303 -6.08 17.01 -11.47
C GLY A 303 -5.21 16.15 -12.40
N ILE A 304 -3.91 16.42 -12.38
CA ILE A 304 -2.93 15.70 -13.21
C ILE A 304 -2.83 14.22 -12.84
N ILE A 305 -3.00 13.87 -11.56
CA ILE A 305 -3.00 12.47 -11.10
C ILE A 305 -4.13 11.69 -11.76
N TYR A 306 -5.34 12.27 -11.78
CA TYR A 306 -6.49 11.64 -12.42
C TYR A 306 -6.32 11.48 -13.92
N ARG A 307 -5.78 12.52 -14.57
CA ARG A 307 -5.60 12.55 -16.02
C ARG A 307 -4.53 11.59 -16.52
N ASP A 308 -3.41 11.50 -15.79
CA ASP A 308 -2.18 10.89 -16.33
C ASP A 308 -1.79 9.58 -15.61
N LEU A 309 -2.18 9.39 -14.35
CA LEU A 309 -1.74 8.25 -13.52
C LEU A 309 -2.86 7.25 -13.19
N ILE A 310 -4.10 7.52 -13.60
CA ILE A 310 -5.24 6.62 -13.39
C ILE A 310 -5.69 6.08 -14.74
N PRO A 311 -5.66 4.75 -14.95
CA PRO A 311 -6.13 4.18 -16.21
C PRO A 311 -7.64 4.41 -16.43
N ASP A 312 -8.02 4.63 -17.69
CA ASP A 312 -9.40 4.96 -18.08
C ASP A 312 -10.45 3.98 -17.52
N TYR A 313 -10.11 2.68 -17.47
CA TYR A 313 -11.02 1.62 -17.06
C TYR A 313 -11.27 1.56 -15.54
N VAL A 314 -10.45 2.23 -14.72
CA VAL A 314 -10.65 2.40 -13.26
C VAL A 314 -10.83 3.86 -12.85
N SER A 315 -11.00 4.76 -13.82
CA SER A 315 -11.21 6.18 -13.58
C SER A 315 -12.40 6.47 -12.67
N ILE A 316 -13.46 5.66 -12.70
CA ILE A 316 -14.56 5.81 -11.75
C ILE A 316 -14.13 5.50 -10.32
N ALA A 317 -13.35 4.44 -10.12
CA ALA A 317 -12.88 4.05 -8.81
C ALA A 317 -11.79 4.98 -8.27
N ARG A 318 -11.20 5.85 -9.12
CA ARG A 318 -10.10 6.74 -8.79
C ARG A 318 -8.85 5.98 -8.31
N THR A 319 -8.62 4.77 -8.81
CA THR A 319 -7.52 3.89 -8.36
C THR A 319 -6.26 4.10 -9.18
N ILE A 320 -5.13 4.31 -8.51
CA ILE A 320 -3.80 4.13 -9.12
C ILE A 320 -3.42 2.66 -8.91
N TYR A 321 -2.97 1.96 -9.95
CA TYR A 321 -2.45 0.60 -9.76
C TYR A 321 -1.01 0.64 -9.28
N GLU A 322 -0.71 -0.23 -8.34
CA GLU A 322 0.61 -0.43 -7.76
C GLU A 322 1.66 -0.85 -8.81
N ASP A 323 1.24 -1.60 -9.85
CA ASP A 323 2.10 -2.00 -10.97
C ASP A 323 2.55 -0.81 -11.84
N ASP A 324 1.79 0.29 -11.85
CA ASP A 324 2.19 1.52 -12.54
C ASP A 324 3.30 2.25 -11.75
N LEU A 325 3.36 2.06 -10.43
CA LEU A 325 4.32 2.70 -9.54
C LEU A 325 5.66 1.94 -9.46
N GLY A 326 5.67 0.65 -9.76
CA GLY A 326 6.89 -0.15 -9.72
C GLY A 326 6.60 -1.64 -9.62
N VAL A 327 7.52 -2.39 -9.00
CA VAL A 327 7.36 -3.84 -8.84
C VAL A 327 6.85 -4.16 -7.45
N VAL A 328 5.68 -4.79 -7.37
CA VAL A 328 5.07 -5.22 -6.11
C VAL A 328 5.88 -6.35 -5.47
N ALA A 329 6.25 -6.17 -4.21
CA ALA A 329 6.94 -7.19 -3.43
C ALA A 329 5.94 -8.09 -2.67
N VAL A 330 5.00 -7.48 -1.95
CA VAL A 330 4.01 -8.16 -1.10
C VAL A 330 2.78 -7.29 -0.89
N ASP A 331 1.65 -7.91 -0.57
CA ASP A 331 0.47 -7.20 -0.06
C ASP A 331 0.52 -7.15 1.47
N VAL A 332 0.17 -6.01 2.05
CA VAL A 332 0.07 -5.80 3.50
C VAL A 332 -1.38 -5.58 3.89
N ASN A 333 -1.92 -6.43 4.75
CA ASN A 333 -3.33 -6.41 5.14
C ASN A 333 -3.47 -6.18 6.64
N TYR A 334 -4.16 -5.11 7.04
CA TYR A 334 -4.56 -4.81 8.40
C TYR A 334 -5.98 -5.31 8.67
N LEU A 335 -6.09 -6.39 9.43
CA LEU A 335 -7.36 -7.04 9.76
C LEU A 335 -7.64 -6.89 11.26
N ASN A 336 -8.64 -6.08 11.59
CA ASN A 336 -8.99 -5.80 12.98
C ASN A 336 -9.77 -6.97 13.61
N LEU A 337 -9.14 -7.69 14.53
CA LEU A 337 -9.71 -8.88 15.18
C LEU A 337 -10.35 -8.64 16.55
N GLY A 338 -10.38 -7.40 17.05
CA GLY A 338 -10.86 -7.12 18.41
C GLY A 338 -9.78 -7.34 19.49
N SER A 339 -10.20 -7.52 20.74
CA SER A 339 -9.38 -7.26 21.93
C SER A 339 -8.76 -8.46 22.67
N GLU A 340 -8.87 -9.71 22.19
CA GLU A 340 -8.34 -10.88 22.93
C GLU A 340 -7.07 -11.53 22.29
N PRO A 341 -5.97 -11.76 23.03
CA PRO A 341 -4.71 -12.25 22.45
C PRO A 341 -4.67 -13.79 22.20
N PRO A 342 -3.90 -14.30 21.19
CA PRO A 342 -3.05 -13.56 20.25
C PRO A 342 -3.80 -13.21 18.94
N HIS A 343 -4.22 -11.95 18.81
CA HIS A 343 -4.74 -11.42 17.55
C HIS A 343 -3.62 -10.78 16.73
N TYR A 344 -3.23 -11.46 15.67
CA TYR A 344 -2.43 -10.87 14.61
C TYR A 344 -3.31 -9.92 13.81
N GLN A 345 -2.95 -8.63 13.78
CA GLN A 345 -3.70 -7.62 13.01
C GLN A 345 -3.07 -7.35 11.64
N LEU A 346 -1.82 -7.77 11.42
CA LEU A 346 -1.13 -7.61 10.14
C LEU A 346 -0.99 -8.97 9.46
N PHE A 347 -1.23 -9.03 8.15
CA PHE A 347 -1.06 -10.24 7.33
C PHE A 347 -0.37 -9.85 6.02
N ILE A 348 0.78 -10.46 5.75
CA ILE A 348 1.59 -10.19 4.57
C ILE A 348 1.52 -11.38 3.62
N CYS A 349 1.14 -11.17 2.36
CA CYS A 349 0.94 -12.26 1.40
C CYS A 349 1.53 -12.00 0.01
#